data_AF-A0A530AEV4-F1
#
_entry.id   AF-A0A530AEV4-F1
#
_cell.length_a   1.000
_cell.length_b   1.000
_cell.length_c   1.000
_cell.angle_alpha   90.00
_cell.angle_beta   90.00
_cell.angle_gamma   90.00
#
_symmetry.space_group_name_H-M   'P 1'
#
loop_
_entity.id
_entity.type
_entity.pdbx_description
1 polymer ?
#
loop_
_entity_poly.entity_id
_entity_poly.type
_entity_poly.pdbx_seq_one_letter_code
_entity_poly.pdbx_strand_id
1 'polypeptide(L)'
;QRAVPWLVGLYIAAGYWFTASTSFANPAVALARSLTNTFSGIRPLDLPGFIVAELIGALVALALMGWLLRPEIEQSEPLKAKP
;
A
#
# COMPACT_ATOMS: atom_id res chain seq x y z
N GLN A 1 -17.35 -4.94 3.84
CA GLN A 1 -16.31 -5.59 3.01
C GLN A 1 -16.59 -5.55 1.50
N ARG A 2 -17.85 -5.53 1.02
CA ARG A 2 -18.18 -5.49 -0.44
C ARG A 2 -17.55 -4.35 -1.25
N ALA A 3 -17.27 -3.20 -0.63
CA ALA A 3 -16.69 -2.04 -1.31
C ALA A 3 -15.15 -2.04 -1.39
N VAL A 4 -14.46 -2.92 -0.65
CA VAL A 4 -12.99 -2.92 -0.56
C VAL A 4 -12.32 -3.07 -1.94
N PRO A 5 -12.73 -4.00 -2.82
CA PRO A 5 -12.11 -4.14 -4.14
C PRO A 5 -12.22 -2.86 -5.00
N TRP A 6 -13.38 -2.19 -4.95
CA TRP A 6 -13.62 -0.94 -5.67
C TRP A 6 -12.74 0.20 -5.15
N LEU A 7 -12.63 0.34 -3.82
CA LEU A 7 -11.79 1.36 -3.19
C LEU A 7 -10.32 1.17 -3.53
N VAL A 8 -9.83 -0.08 -3.52
CA VAL A 8 -8.45 -0.39 -3.91
C VAL A 8 -8.21 -0.02 -5.37
N GLY A 9 -9.11 -0.40 -6.29
CA GLY A 9 -8.98 -0.06 -7.70
C GLY A 9 -8.96 1.45 -7.96
N LEU A 10 -9.87 2.20 -7.33
CA LEU A 10 -9.92 3.66 -7.44
C LEU A 10 -8.67 4.33 -6.87
N TYR A 11 -8.15 3.83 -5.75
CA TYR A 11 -6.92 4.36 -5.15
C TYR A 11 -5.71 4.19 -6.07
N ILE A 12 -5.53 3.00 -6.67
CA ILE A 12 -4.45 2.74 -7.62
C ILE A 12 -4.59 3.60 -8.88
N ALA A 13 -5.82 3.73 -9.41
CA ALA A 13 -6.10 4.58 -10.57
C ALA A 13 -5.77 6.06 -10.30
N ALA A 14 -6.15 6.57 -9.12
CA ALA A 14 -5.79 7.92 -8.69
C ALA A 14 -4.28 8.08 -8.56
N GLY A 15 -3.56 7.12 -7.99
CA GLY A 15 -2.10 7.12 -7.89
C GLY A 15 -1.43 7.18 -9.27
N TYR A 16 -1.93 6.43 -10.25
CA TYR A 16 -1.40 6.42 -11.61
C TYR A 16 -1.56 7.78 -12.32
N TRP A 17 -2.65 8.50 -12.07
CA TRP A 17 -2.97 9.76 -12.74
C TRP A 17 -2.44 11.00 -12.01
N PHE A 18 -2.37 10.95 -10.68
CA PHE A 18 -2.02 12.09 -9.84
C PHE A 18 -0.53 12.14 -9.47
N THR A 19 0.17 11.01 -9.51
CA THR A 19 1.61 10.95 -9.20
C THR A 19 2.43 10.83 -10.49
N ALA A 20 3.47 11.65 -10.63
CA ALA A 20 4.32 11.68 -11.82
C ALA A 20 5.07 10.34 -12.08
N SER A 21 5.08 9.41 -11.12
CA SER A 21 5.86 8.17 -11.17
C SER A 21 5.16 6.99 -11.85
N THR A 22 3.93 7.13 -12.36
CA THR A 22 3.13 6.02 -12.92
C THR A 22 2.80 4.90 -11.91
N SER A 23 2.76 5.23 -10.61
CA SER A 23 2.39 4.31 -9.52
C SER A 23 3.26 3.04 -9.43
N PHE A 24 4.55 3.20 -9.12
CA PHE A 24 5.39 2.07 -8.67
C PHE A 24 5.05 1.71 -7.22
N ALA A 25 4.21 0.70 -7.06
CA ALA A 25 3.76 0.18 -5.77
C ALA A 25 3.62 -1.35 -5.81
N ASN A 26 4.30 -2.02 -6.73
CA ASN A 26 4.18 -3.46 -6.95
C ASN A 26 5.50 -4.06 -7.47
N PRO A 27 6.22 -4.84 -6.63
CA PRO A 27 7.49 -5.45 -7.00
C PRO A 27 7.41 -6.34 -8.26
N ALA A 28 6.29 -7.01 -8.48
CA ALA A 28 6.09 -7.85 -9.67
C ALA A 28 6.00 -7.01 -10.95
N VAL A 29 5.37 -5.83 -10.88
CA VAL A 29 5.29 -4.89 -12.00
C VAL A 29 6.65 -4.24 -12.27
N ALA A 30 7.40 -3.88 -11.22
CA ALA A 30 8.76 -3.37 -11.36
C ALA A 30 9.66 -4.40 -12.07
N LEU A 31 9.59 -5.67 -11.67
CA LEU A 31 10.30 -6.76 -12.34
C LEU A 31 9.91 -6.86 -13.81
N ALA A 32 8.61 -6.93 -14.13
CA ALA A 32 8.15 -7.01 -15.52
C ALA A 32 8.64 -5.81 -16.36
N ARG A 33 8.58 -4.60 -15.81
CA ARG A 33 9.07 -3.37 -16.48
C ARG A 33 10.58 -3.42 -16.71
N SER A 34 11.35 -4.07 -15.84
CA SER A 34 12.80 -4.22 -15.99
C SER A 34 13.21 -5.13 -17.15
N LEU A 35 12.29 -5.98 -17.60
CA LEU A 35 12.50 -6.93 -18.70
C LEU A 35 12.06 -6.38 -20.07
N THR A 36 11.59 -5.12 -20.13
CA THR A 36 11.04 -4.53 -21.35
C THR A 36 11.70 -3.20 -21.69
N ASN A 37 11.88 -2.93 -22.98
CA ASN A 37 12.41 -1.66 -23.51
C ASN A 37 11.28 -0.78 -24.05
N THR A 38 10.29 -0.46 -23.23
CA THR A 38 9.14 0.40 -23.59
C THR A 38 9.24 1.76 -22.90
N PHE A 39 8.31 2.69 -23.19
CA PHE A 39 8.21 3.99 -22.51
C PHE A 39 8.16 3.87 -20.97
N SER A 40 7.59 2.77 -20.46
CA SER A 40 7.51 2.49 -19.04
C SER A 40 8.63 1.57 -18.54
N GLY A 41 9.58 1.13 -19.37
CA GLY A 41 10.67 0.25 -18.95
C GLY A 41 11.56 0.87 -17.86
N ILE A 42 12.12 0.02 -17.00
CA ILE A 42 13.14 0.43 -16.00
C ILE A 42 14.45 -0.28 -16.27
N ARG A 43 15.59 0.30 -15.91
CA ARG A 43 16.86 -0.42 -16.05
C ARG A 43 16.91 -1.54 -15.02
N PRO A 44 17.40 -2.75 -15.36
CA PRO A 44 17.55 -3.84 -14.40
C PRO A 44 18.38 -3.46 -13.17
N LEU A 45 19.34 -2.54 -13.33
CA LEU A 45 20.17 -2.05 -12.23
C LEU A 45 19.39 -1.21 -11.21
N ASP A 46 18.30 -0.57 -11.65
CA ASP A 46 17.46 0.28 -10.80
C ASP A 46 16.39 -0.55 -10.05
N LEU A 47 16.10 -1.77 -10.51
CA LEU A 47 15.07 -2.66 -9.96
C LEU A 47 15.19 -2.88 -8.44
N PRO A 48 16.37 -3.19 -7.87
CA PRO A 48 16.50 -3.35 -6.42
C PRO A 48 16.12 -2.09 -5.65
N GLY A 49 16.45 -0.90 -6.19
CA GLY A 49 16.08 0.38 -5.59
C GLY A 49 14.56 0.59 -5.54
N PHE A 50 13.86 0.27 -6.63
CA PHE A 50 12.40 0.30 -6.67
C PHE A 50 11.77 -0.65 -5.64
N ILE A 51 12.24 -1.90 -5.57
CA ILE A 51 11.71 -2.89 -4.62
C ILE A 51 11.89 -2.41 -3.17
N VAL A 52 13.06 -1.87 -2.83
CA VAL A 52 13.32 -1.34 -1.48
C VAL A 52 12.38 -0.16 -1.18
N ALA A 53 12.20 0.77 -2.11
CA ALA A 53 11.30 1.90 -1.93
C ALA A 53 9.83 1.47 -1.75
N GLU A 54 9.37 0.48 -2.52
CA GLU A 54 8.01 -0.09 -2.41
C GLU A 54 7.80 -0.75 -1.04
N LEU A 55 8.77 -1.52 -0.55
CA LEU A 55 8.71 -2.14 0.78
C LEU A 55 8.69 -1.11 1.89
N ILE A 56 9.52 -0.05 1.80
CA ILE A 56 9.51 1.05 2.77
C ILE A 56 8.13 1.74 2.76
N GLY A 57 7.58 2.02 1.58
CA GLY A 57 6.25 2.61 1.43
C GLY A 57 5.16 1.75 2.08
N ALA A 58 5.20 0.43 1.86
CA ALA A 58 4.26 -0.51 2.46
C ALA A 58 4.36 -0.52 3.99
N LEU A 59 5.57 -0.52 4.55
CA LEU A 59 5.79 -0.47 6.00
C LEU A 59 5.30 0.85 6.62
N VAL A 60 5.57 1.98 5.96
CA VAL A 60 5.09 3.29 6.41
C VAL A 60 3.56 3.35 6.37
N ALA A 61 2.93 2.87 5.30
CA ALA A 61 1.48 2.82 5.19
C ALA A 61 0.86 1.92 6.28
N LEU A 62 1.47 0.76 6.54
CA LEU A 62 1.02 -0.15 7.59
C LEU A 62 1.13 0.48 8.98
N ALA A 63 2.25 1.13 9.29
CA ALA A 63 2.45 1.80 10.58
C ALA A 63 1.46 2.96 10.75
N LEU A 64 1.29 3.79 9.71
CA LEU A 64 0.38 4.93 9.73
C LEU A 64 -1.07 4.51 9.88
N MET A 65 -1.53 3.54 9.09
CA MET A 65 -2.91 3.03 9.18
C MET A 65 -3.14 2.24 10.47
N GLY A 66 -2.14 1.49 10.94
CA GLY A 66 -2.19 0.79 12.22
C GLY A 66 -2.28 1.76 13.40
N TRP A 67 -1.71 2.96 13.30
CA TRP A 67 -1.89 4.03 14.27
C TRP A 67 -3.24 4.75 14.11
N LEU A 68 -3.60 5.14 12.89
CA LEU A 68 -4.80 5.92 12.59
C LEU A 68 -6.10 5.15 12.86
N LEU A 69 -6.10 3.85 12.58
CA LEU A 69 -7.26 2.97 12.73
C LEU A 69 -7.20 2.15 14.03
N ARG A 70 -6.42 2.57 15.04
CA ARG A 70 -6.44 1.91 16.34
C ARG A 70 -7.87 1.89 16.87
N PRO A 71 -8.47 0.72 17.11
CA PRO A 71 -9.72 0.69 17.85
C PRO A 71 -9.42 1.20 19.26
N GLU A 72 -10.25 2.13 19.76
CA GLU A 72 -10.31 2.40 21.20
C GLU A 72 -10.54 1.04 21.85
N ILE A 73 -9.67 0.63 22.77
CA ILE A 73 -9.93 -0.57 23.56
C ILE A 73 -11.21 -0.25 24.30
N GLU A 74 -12.32 -0.83 23.85
CA GLU A 74 -13.59 -0.79 24.53
C GLU A 74 -13.30 -1.35 25.92
N GLN A 75 -13.15 -0.45 26.90
CA GLN A 75 -13.11 -0.81 28.30
C GLN A 75 -14.47 -1.39 28.59
N SER A 76 -14.64 -2.68 28.29
CA SER A 76 -15.75 -3.47 28.78
C SER A 76 -15.64 -3.37 30.30
N GLU A 77 -16.45 -2.49 30.86
CA GLU A 77 -16.70 -2.39 32.29
C GLU A 77 -16.78 -3.84 32.80
N PRO A 78 -15.93 -4.27 33.74
CA PRO A 78 -16.06 -5.61 34.28
C PRO A 78 -17.47 -5.70 34.82
N LEU A 79 -18.29 -6.56 34.19
CA LEU A 79 -19.70 -6.77 34.46
C LEU A 79 -19.85 -6.79 35.98
N LYS A 80 -20.33 -5.68 36.57
CA LYS A 80 -20.60 -5.62 38.01
C LYS A 80 -21.67 -6.67 38.23
N ALA A 81 -21.24 -7.83 38.72
CA ALA A 81 -22.12 -8.85 39.24
C ALA A 81 -22.90 -8.17 40.37
N LYS A 82 -24.12 -7.75 40.05
CA LYS A 82 -25.05 -7.16 40.99
C LYS A 82 -25.43 -8.28 41.97
N PRO A 83 -25.34 -8.04 43.30
CA PRO A 83 -25.68 -9.05 44.29
C PRO A 83 -27.15 -9.47 44.20
#